data_AF-A0A928VAW3-F1
#
_entry.id   AF-A0A928VAW3-F1
#
_cell.length_a   1.000
_cell.length_b   1.000
_cell.length_c   1.000
_cell.angle_alpha   90.00
_cell.angle_beta   90.00
_cell.angle_gamma   90.00
#
_symmetry.space_group_name_H-M   'P 1'
#
loop_
_entity.id
_entity.type
_entity.pdbx_description
1 polymer ?
#
loop_
_entity_poly.entity_id
_entity_poly.type
_entity_poly.pdbx_seq_one_letter_code
_entity_poly.pdbx_strand_id
1 'polypeptide(L)'
;MQNLSQLPFDSSIEDWSDTTQEAIESLPQGWTRSLMYLIVGFGAIVLPWAMIAQVDEVGTAKGRLEPKGKTIRLDAAVSGTVAAVKVKEGQQVKAGQSLLEINSDLVRSDLQ
;
A
#
# COMPACT_ATOMS: atom_id res chain seq x y z
N MET A 1 43.15 -44.50 14.48
CA MET A 1 41.73 -44.83 14.22
C MET A 1 41.07 -44.96 15.58
N GLN A 2 40.31 -43.96 16.01
CA GLN A 2 39.65 -43.97 17.32
C GLN A 2 38.56 -45.06 17.32
N ASN A 3 38.54 -45.85 18.38
CA ASN A 3 37.67 -47.01 18.53
C ASN A 3 36.25 -46.54 18.86
N LEU A 4 35.35 -46.59 17.88
CA LEU A 4 33.98 -46.09 17.93
C LEU A 4 33.03 -46.96 18.78
N SER A 5 33.51 -48.03 19.43
CA SER A 5 32.69 -48.94 20.25
C SER A 5 32.52 -48.52 21.72
N GLN A 6 33.12 -47.41 22.12
CA GLN A 6 33.04 -46.85 23.48
C GLN A 6 32.12 -45.62 23.57
N LEU A 7 31.30 -45.37 22.54
CA LEU A 7 30.19 -44.42 22.69
C LEU A 7 29.21 -45.03 23.69
N PRO A 8 28.87 -44.36 24.81
CA PRO A 8 27.83 -44.85 25.70
C PRO A 8 26.54 -44.96 24.89
N PHE A 9 26.07 -46.19 24.68
CA PHE A 9 24.73 -46.41 24.15
C PHE A 9 23.78 -45.98 25.27
N ASP A 10 23.34 -44.72 25.18
CA ASP A 10 22.56 -44.02 26.18
C ASP A 10 21.18 -44.68 26.32
N SER A 11 20.90 -45.23 27.51
CA SER A 11 19.62 -45.86 27.84
C SER A 11 18.46 -44.87 27.84
N SER A 12 18.72 -43.56 27.74
CA SER A 12 17.69 -42.55 27.50
C SER A 12 16.84 -42.79 26.23
N ILE A 13 17.40 -43.54 25.26
CA ILE A 13 16.72 -43.97 24.03
C ILE A 13 15.80 -45.19 24.27
N GLU A 14 15.79 -45.82 25.44
CA GLU A 14 14.78 -46.82 25.82
C GLU A 14 13.67 -46.14 26.66
N ASP A 15 14.06 -45.24 27.56
CA ASP A 15 13.18 -44.54 28.51
C ASP A 15 12.16 -43.56 27.86
N TRP A 16 12.37 -43.13 26.61
CA TRP A 16 11.40 -42.26 25.92
C TRP A 16 10.07 -42.97 25.62
N SER A 17 10.09 -44.29 25.43
CA SER A 17 8.87 -45.05 25.13
C SER A 17 7.96 -45.08 26.35
N ASP A 18 8.51 -45.40 27.52
CA ASP A 18 7.74 -45.53 28.75
C ASP A 18 7.19 -44.17 29.22
N THR A 19 8.01 -43.13 29.14
CA THR A 19 7.59 -41.76 29.50
C THR A 19 6.55 -41.19 28.54
N THR A 20 6.60 -41.53 27.24
CA THR A 20 5.56 -41.13 26.29
C THR A 20 4.29 -41.99 26.41
N GLN A 21 4.43 -43.27 26.76
CA GLN A 21 3.31 -44.17 27.00
C GLN A 21 2.52 -43.76 28.22
N GLU A 22 3.17 -43.49 29.36
CA GLU A 22 2.52 -42.98 30.57
C GLU A 22 1.84 -41.62 30.32
N ALA A 23 2.48 -40.75 29.53
CA ALA A 23 1.89 -39.48 29.13
C ALA A 23 0.61 -39.70 28.31
N ILE A 24 0.60 -40.63 27.35
CA ILE A 24 -0.59 -40.92 26.52
C ILE A 24 -1.69 -41.63 27.32
N GLU A 25 -1.33 -42.57 28.21
CA GLU A 25 -2.29 -43.31 29.05
C GLU A 25 -2.92 -42.45 30.15
N SER A 26 -2.19 -41.46 30.66
CA SER A 26 -2.72 -40.51 31.64
C SER A 26 -3.61 -39.42 31.02
N LEU A 27 -3.69 -39.31 29.68
CA LEU A 27 -4.52 -38.30 29.03
C LEU A 27 -6.02 -38.58 29.26
N PRO A 28 -6.77 -37.63 29.82
CA PRO A 28 -8.21 -37.74 29.95
C PRO A 28 -8.86 -37.88 28.57
N GLN A 29 -9.73 -38.87 28.36
CA GLN A 29 -10.42 -39.11 27.07
C GLN A 29 -11.13 -37.86 26.50
N GLY A 30 -11.51 -36.90 27.35
CA GLY A 30 -12.08 -35.62 26.93
C GLY A 30 -11.10 -34.74 26.14
N TRP A 31 -9.81 -34.75 26.48
CA TRP A 31 -8.78 -33.93 25.84
C TRP A 31 -8.58 -34.34 24.37
N THR A 32 -8.51 -35.63 24.09
CA THR A 32 -8.36 -36.16 22.73
C THR A 32 -9.55 -35.80 21.84
N ARG A 33 -10.78 -35.86 22.37
CA ARG A 33 -11.99 -35.46 21.63
C ARG A 33 -12.01 -33.96 21.36
N SER A 34 -11.67 -33.14 22.35
CA SER A 34 -11.55 -31.69 22.18
C SER A 34 -10.50 -31.33 21.13
N LEU A 35 -9.34 -31.99 21.15
CA LEU A 35 -8.29 -31.77 20.14
C LEU A 35 -8.77 -32.15 18.73
N MET A 36 -9.49 -33.27 18.59
CA MET A 36 -10.07 -33.70 17.31
C MET A 36 -11.07 -32.66 16.77
N TYR A 37 -11.99 -32.18 17.60
CA TYR A 37 -12.95 -31.14 17.20
C TYR A 37 -12.27 -29.81 16.90
N LEU A 38 -11.19 -29.47 17.60
CA LEU A 38 -10.42 -28.26 17.34
C LEU A 38 -9.76 -28.31 15.96
N ILE A 39 -9.13 -29.43 15.60
CA ILE A 39 -8.49 -29.59 14.28
C ILE A 39 -9.54 -29.51 13.16
N VAL A 40 -10.65 -30.24 13.32
CA VAL A 40 -11.75 -30.23 12.33
C VAL A 40 -12.39 -28.84 12.23
N GLY A 41 -12.65 -28.19 13.36
CA GLY A 41 -13.20 -26.85 13.42
C GLY A 41 -12.28 -25.81 12.81
N PHE A 42 -10.97 -25.88 13.10
CA PHE A 42 -9.97 -25.01 12.52
C PHE A 42 -9.94 -25.15 10.99
N GLY A 43 -9.91 -26.38 10.47
CA GLY A 43 -9.99 -26.64 9.04
C GLY A 43 -11.28 -26.11 8.42
N ALA A 44 -12.42 -26.32 9.08
CA ALA A 44 -13.73 -25.85 8.63
C ALA A 44 -13.86 -24.31 8.62
N ILE A 45 -13.03 -23.58 9.38
CA ILE A 45 -12.99 -22.11 9.38
C ILE A 45 -11.98 -21.59 8.37
N VAL A 46 -10.77 -22.14 8.37
CA VAL A 46 -9.66 -21.68 7.51
C VAL A 46 -9.94 -21.94 6.05
N LEU A 47 -10.55 -23.08 5.68
CA LEU A 47 -10.81 -23.41 4.28
C LEU A 47 -11.78 -22.42 3.61
N PRO A 48 -12.97 -22.12 4.18
CA PRO A 48 -13.83 -21.06 3.64
C PRO A 48 -13.17 -19.69 3.65
N TRP A 49 -12.45 -19.35 4.73
CA TRP A 49 -11.78 -18.06 4.82
C TRP A 49 -10.72 -17.87 3.72
N ALA A 50 -9.91 -18.90 3.45
CA ALA A 50 -8.89 -18.88 2.41
C ALA A 50 -9.49 -18.77 0.99
N MET A 51 -10.70 -19.28 0.76
CA MET A 51 -11.40 -19.13 -0.53
C MET A 51 -11.91 -17.70 -0.78
N ILE A 52 -12.22 -16.94 0.27
CA ILE A 52 -12.74 -15.57 0.18
C ILE A 52 -11.61 -14.54 0.23
N ALA A 53 -10.50 -14.87 0.87
CA ALA A 53 -9.36 -13.98 1.04
C ALA A 53 -8.79 -13.54 -0.33
N GLN A 54 -8.92 -12.25 -0.64
CA GLN A 54 -8.28 -11.64 -1.80
C GLN A 54 -6.88 -11.19 -1.41
N VAL A 55 -5.89 -11.55 -2.21
CA VAL A 55 -4.52 -11.07 -2.06
C VAL A 55 -4.41 -9.80 -2.89
N ASP A 56 -4.35 -8.65 -2.21
CA ASP A 56 -4.14 -7.37 -2.88
C ASP A 56 -2.68 -7.25 -3.35
N GLU A 57 -2.46 -7.34 -4.66
CA GLU A 57 -1.17 -7.06 -5.25
C GLU A 57 -1.03 -5.56 -5.53
N VAL A 58 -0.20 -4.88 -4.73
CA VAL A 58 0.08 -3.45 -4.90
C VAL A 58 1.30 -3.23 -5.81
N GLY A 59 1.04 -2.92 -7.08
CA GLY A 59 2.07 -2.51 -8.03
C GLY A 59 2.49 -1.04 -7.82
N THR A 60 3.75 -0.79 -7.48
CA THR A 60 4.28 0.58 -7.41
C THR A 60 4.73 1.03 -8.80
N ALA A 61 3.96 1.92 -9.44
CA ALA A 61 4.34 2.56 -10.68
C ALA A 61 4.82 4.00 -10.43
N LYS A 62 6.00 4.36 -10.97
CA LYS A 62 6.47 5.75 -10.99
C LYS A 62 5.78 6.49 -12.15
N GLY A 63 4.72 7.22 -11.85
CA GLY A 63 4.06 8.13 -12.80
C GLY A 63 4.50 9.58 -12.59
N ARG A 64 4.60 10.35 -13.67
CA ARG A 64 4.71 11.82 -13.60
C ARG A 64 3.36 12.43 -14.00
N LEU A 65 2.81 13.27 -13.13
CA LEU A 65 1.61 14.05 -13.44
C LEU A 65 2.01 15.22 -14.34
N GLU A 66 1.73 15.10 -15.63
CA GLU A 66 1.83 16.22 -16.56
C GLU A 66 0.44 16.85 -16.74
N PRO A 67 0.33 18.20 -16.66
CA PRO A 67 -0.93 18.87 -16.91
C PRO A 67 -1.44 18.52 -18.32
N LYS A 68 -2.73 18.19 -18.43
CA LYS A 68 -3.36 17.97 -19.74
C LYS A 68 -3.40 19.29 -20.50
N GLY A 69 -2.38 19.53 -21.31
CA GLY A 69 -2.27 20.70 -22.18
C GLY A 69 -0.92 21.42 -22.05
N LYS A 70 -0.61 22.23 -23.06
CA LYS A 70 0.57 23.09 -23.05
C LYS A 70 0.35 24.24 -22.07
N THR A 71 1.32 24.53 -21.19
CA THR A 71 1.33 25.79 -20.45
C THR A 71 1.49 26.93 -21.44
N ILE A 72 0.43 27.69 -21.69
CA ILE A 72 0.47 28.85 -22.57
C ILE A 72 0.92 30.04 -21.71
N ARG A 73 2.11 30.58 -22.01
CA ARG A 73 2.50 31.89 -21.49
C ARG A 73 1.64 32.93 -22.22
N LEU A 74 0.89 33.71 -21.45
CA LEU A 74 0.11 34.83 -21.95
C LEU A 74 0.93 36.09 -21.76
N ASP A 75 1.53 36.56 -22.85
CA ASP A 75 2.29 37.81 -22.87
C ASP A 75 1.35 38.97 -23.26
N ALA A 76 1.66 40.17 -22.76
CA ALA A 76 0.93 41.37 -23.13
C ALA A 76 1.16 41.69 -24.62
N ALA A 77 0.09 41.94 -25.37
CA ALA A 77 0.17 42.28 -26.79
C ALA A 77 0.76 43.68 -27.05
N VAL A 78 0.73 44.57 -26.06
CA VAL A 78 1.17 45.97 -26.17
C VAL A 78 1.94 46.35 -24.91
N SER A 79 3.08 47.05 -25.06
CA SER A 79 3.80 47.67 -23.94
C SER A 79 3.01 48.84 -23.37
N GLY A 80 2.66 48.78 -22.10
CA GLY A 80 1.96 49.82 -21.36
C GLY A 80 1.99 49.55 -19.86
N THR A 81 1.53 50.51 -19.06
CA THR A 81 1.49 50.38 -17.59
C THR A 81 0.32 49.48 -17.20
N VAL A 82 0.57 48.46 -16.37
CA VAL A 82 -0.49 47.57 -15.85
C VAL A 82 -1.45 48.40 -15.00
N ALA A 83 -2.70 48.51 -15.45
CA ALA A 83 -3.75 49.23 -14.75
C ALA A 83 -4.40 48.37 -13.66
N ALA A 84 -4.71 47.10 -13.97
CA ALA A 84 -5.28 46.16 -13.02
C ALA A 84 -5.06 44.70 -13.45
N VAL A 85 -4.73 43.83 -12.48
CA VAL A 85 -4.73 42.37 -12.66
C VAL A 85 -6.02 41.83 -12.04
N LYS A 86 -6.90 41.22 -12.84
CA LYS A 86 -8.24 40.76 -12.41
C LYS A 86 -8.29 39.29 -11.98
N VAL A 87 -7.12 38.64 -11.86
CA VAL A 87 -6.99 37.22 -11.53
C VAL A 87 -5.94 36.95 -10.47
N LYS A 88 -6.12 35.86 -9.72
CA LYS A 88 -5.18 35.36 -8.70
C LYS A 88 -4.59 34.01 -9.10
N GLU A 89 -3.44 33.67 -8.53
CA GLU A 89 -2.82 32.36 -8.73
C GLU A 89 -3.78 31.22 -8.35
N GLY A 90 -3.89 30.22 -9.22
CA GLY A 90 -4.79 29.08 -9.03
C GLY A 90 -6.26 29.33 -9.37
N GLN A 91 -6.65 30.54 -9.77
CA GLN A 91 -8.02 30.84 -10.19
C GLN A 91 -8.34 30.21 -11.54
N GLN A 92 -9.42 29.43 -11.61
CA GLN A 92 -9.94 28.92 -12.89
C GLN A 92 -10.56 30.06 -13.71
N VAL A 93 -10.17 30.16 -14.97
CA VAL A 93 -10.61 31.23 -15.88
C VAL A 93 -11.31 30.63 -17.11
N LYS A 94 -12.29 31.36 -17.66
CA LYS A 94 -13.02 30.97 -18.87
C LYS A 94 -12.48 31.70 -20.10
N ALA A 95 -12.66 31.12 -21.29
CA ALA A 95 -12.34 31.81 -22.54
C ALA A 95 -13.11 33.13 -22.63
N GLY A 96 -12.41 34.23 -22.93
CA GLY A 96 -12.97 35.58 -23.01
C GLY A 96 -13.01 36.36 -21.69
N GLN A 97 -12.55 35.78 -20.57
CA GLN A 97 -12.45 36.51 -19.30
C GLN A 97 -11.30 37.53 -19.34
N SER A 98 -11.58 38.78 -18.95
CA SER A 98 -10.55 39.82 -18.80
C SER A 98 -9.59 39.44 -17.66
N LEU A 99 -8.33 39.21 -18.00
CA LEU A 99 -7.28 38.81 -17.06
C LEU A 99 -6.45 40.01 -16.58
N LEU A 100 -6.14 40.91 -17.51
CA LEU A 100 -5.22 42.04 -17.34
C LEU A 100 -5.78 43.26 -18.07
N GLU A 101 -5.68 44.42 -17.43
CA GLU A 101 -6.00 45.72 -18.02
C GLU A 101 -4.71 46.53 -18.09
N ILE A 102 -4.39 47.04 -19.28
CA ILE A 102 -3.14 47.76 -19.56
C ILE A 102 -3.50 49.15 -20.07
N ASN A 103 -2.97 50.20 -19.43
CA ASN A 103 -3.04 51.56 -19.92
C ASN A 103 -1.81 51.82 -20.80
N SER A 104 -2.01 51.95 -22.11
CA SER A 104 -0.96 52.39 -23.03
C SER A 104 -1.22 53.83 -23.44
N ASP A 105 -0.34 54.75 -23.04
CA ASP A 105 -0.42 56.16 -23.43
C ASP A 105 -0.28 56.33 -24.96
N LEU A 106 0.38 55.37 -25.63
CA LEU A 106 0.56 55.34 -27.09
C LEU A 106 -0.74 55.10 -27.87
N VAL A 107 -1.69 54.33 -27.31
CA VAL A 107 -2.98 54.07 -27.98
C VAL A 107 -3.87 55.32 -27.94
N ARG A 108 -3.66 56.21 -26.96
CA ARG A 108 -4.43 57.45 -26.83
C ARG A 108 -4.01 58.54 -27.82
N SER A 109 -2.76 58.54 -28.30
CA SER A 109 -2.27 59.58 -29.22
C SER A 109 -2.66 59.35 -30.68
N ASP A 110 -3.01 58.13 -31.08
CA ASP A 110 -3.46 57.81 -32.45
C ASP A 110 -4.98 58.06 -32.68
N LEU A 111 -5.70 58.48 -31.64
CA LEU A 111 -7.15 58.76 -31.67
C LEU A 111 -7.49 60.27 -31.52
N GLN A 112 -6.50 61.15 -31.50
CA GLN A 112 -6.67 62.62 -31.61
C GLN A 112 -6.20 63.11 -32.97
#